data_AF-A0A2U3R787-F1
#
_entry.id   AF-A0A2U3R787-F1
#
_cell.length_a   1.000
_cell.length_b   1.000
_cell.length_c   1.000
_cell.angle_alpha   90.00
_cell.angle_beta   90.00
_cell.angle_gamma   90.00
#
_symmetry.space_group_name_H-M   'P 1'
#
loop_
_entity.id
_entity.type
_entity.pdbx_description
1 polymer ?
#
loop_
_entity_poly.entity_id
_entity_poly.type
_entity_poly.pdbx_seq_one_letter_code
_entity_poly.pdbx_strand_id
1 'polypeptide(L)'
;MNASIHKDFDRERFSKHFVYESYDDETQLFFNRGSIGFVLLAWPLAEASVSAQNEIAKFLKSDENLPAESSLQVLMLGSNNIEHF
;
A
#
# COMPACT_ATOMS: atom_id res chain seq x y z
N MET A 1 17.52 -9.93 1.98
CA MET A 1 16.94 -10.45 0.74
C MET A 1 17.17 -9.39 -0.32
N ASN A 2 17.76 -9.74 -1.46
CA ASN A 2 18.03 -8.78 -2.55
C ASN A 2 16.74 -8.67 -3.38
N ALA A 3 15.89 -7.69 -3.07
CA ALA A 3 14.75 -7.37 -3.92
C ALA A 3 15.29 -6.93 -5.30
N SER A 4 14.90 -7.65 -6.35
CA SER A 4 15.22 -7.31 -7.73
C SER A 4 14.30 -6.17 -8.15
N ILE A 5 14.83 -4.93 -8.20
CA ILE A 5 14.08 -3.77 -8.67
C ILE A 5 13.76 -3.98 -10.16
N HIS A 6 12.50 -3.76 -10.55
CA HIS A 6 12.09 -3.90 -11.95
C HIS A 6 12.93 -3.01 -12.89
N LYS A 7 13.45 -3.60 -13.98
CA LYS A 7 14.39 -2.99 -14.95
C LYS A 7 13.98 -1.63 -15.54
N ASP A 8 12.70 -1.27 -15.48
CA ASP A 8 12.23 0.03 -15.97
C ASP A 8 12.60 1.18 -15.02
N PHE A 9 12.86 0.90 -13.74
CA PHE A 9 13.38 1.88 -12.78
C PHE A 9 14.86 2.20 -13.01
N ASP A 10 15.62 1.32 -13.67
CA ASP A 10 17.02 1.60 -14.09
C ASP A 10 17.10 2.63 -15.23
N ARG A 11 15.98 2.95 -15.87
CA ARG A 11 15.92 3.91 -16.97
C ARG A 11 15.88 5.34 -16.42
N GLU A 12 17.03 5.92 -16.08
CA GLU A 12 17.16 7.28 -15.47
C GLU A 12 16.24 8.36 -16.06
N ARG A 13 16.09 8.39 -17.39
CA ARG A 13 15.25 9.40 -18.06
C ARG A 13 13.76 9.24 -17.77
N PHE A 14 13.30 8.01 -17.58
CA PHE A 14 11.90 7.67 -17.33
C PHE A 14 11.60 7.52 -15.84
N SER A 15 12.54 6.98 -15.06
CA SER A 15 12.32 6.63 -13.66
C SER A 15 12.00 7.83 -12.76
N LYS A 16 12.50 9.02 -13.10
CA LYS A 16 12.13 10.28 -12.43
C LYS A 16 10.66 10.70 -12.60
N HIS A 17 9.94 10.14 -13.57
CA HIS A 17 8.54 10.43 -13.83
C HIS A 17 7.59 9.40 -13.20
N PHE A 18 8.13 8.28 -12.69
CA PHE A 18 7.32 7.32 -11.96
C PHE A 18 7.06 7.83 -10.54
N VAL A 19 5.84 7.59 -10.06
CA VAL A 19 5.43 7.87 -8.67
C VAL A 19 6.08 6.86 -7.70
N TYR A 20 6.54 5.73 -8.24
CA TYR A 20 7.14 4.60 -7.55
C TYR A 20 8.67 4.69 -7.57
N GLU A 21 9.32 4.21 -6.51
CA GLU A 21 10.77 4.05 -6.36
C GLU A 21 11.24 2.66 -6.80
N SER A 22 10.49 1.63 -6.43
CA SER A 22 10.82 0.24 -6.78
C SER A 22 9.58 -0.63 -6.87
N TYR A 23 9.74 -1.78 -7.49
CA TYR A 23 8.77 -2.86 -7.52
C TYR A 23 9.47 -4.13 -7.04
N ASP A 24 8.83 -4.87 -6.15
CA ASP A 24 9.32 -6.16 -5.66
C ASP A 24 8.62 -7.30 -6.38
N ASP A 25 9.38 -8.03 -7.19
CA ASP A 25 8.89 -9.17 -7.97
C ASP A 25 8.41 -10.35 -7.09
N GLU A 26 8.83 -10.45 -5.82
CA GLU A 26 8.39 -11.54 -4.93
C GLU A 26 7.01 -11.25 -4.34
N THR A 27 6.83 -10.05 -3.79
CA THR A 27 5.56 -9.64 -3.14
C THR A 27 4.56 -8.99 -4.10
N GLN A 28 4.98 -8.64 -5.31
CA GLN A 28 4.20 -7.92 -6.31
C GLN A 28 3.75 -6.51 -5.84
N LEU A 29 4.53 -5.88 -4.96
CA LEU A 29 4.23 -4.57 -4.39
C LEU A 29 5.09 -3.47 -5.01
N PHE A 30 4.49 -2.28 -5.16
CA PHE A 30 5.19 -1.05 -5.53
C PHE A 30 5.55 -0.25 -4.27
N PHE A 31 6.78 0.26 -4.22
CA PHE A 31 7.25 1.19 -3.20
C PHE A 31 7.24 2.60 -3.77
N ASN A 32 6.71 3.59 -3.04
CA ASN A 32 6.58 4.97 -3.51
C ASN A 32 7.81 5.81 -3.19
N ARG A 33 8.22 6.66 -4.13
CA ARG A 33 9.37 7.55 -3.95
C ARG A 33 9.02 8.68 -2.99
N GLY A 34 9.79 8.82 -1.91
CA GLY A 34 9.54 9.84 -0.89
C GLY A 34 8.30 9.59 -0.04
N SER A 35 7.75 8.36 -0.05
CA SER A 35 6.68 7.98 0.85
C SER A 35 7.25 7.50 2.18
N ILE A 36 7.02 8.27 3.23
CA ILE A 36 7.09 7.78 4.61
C ILE A 36 5.68 7.28 4.92
N GLY A 37 5.45 5.99 4.79
CA GLY A 37 4.13 5.39 4.92
C GLY A 37 4.19 3.93 5.35
N PHE A 38 3.03 3.38 5.70
CA PHE A 38 2.86 1.97 6.09
C PHE A 38 1.79 1.33 5.19
N VAL A 39 1.87 0.02 5.03
CA VAL A 39 0.86 -0.77 4.32
C VAL A 39 0.01 -1.50 5.36
N LEU A 40 -1.31 -1.33 5.28
CA LEU A 40 -2.26 -2.15 6.04
C LEU A 40 -2.84 -3.22 5.11
N LEU A 41 -2.52 -4.48 5.38
CA LEU A 41 -3.17 -5.63 4.75
C LEU A 41 -4.26 -6.15 5.68
N ALA A 42 -5.48 -6.23 5.18
CA ALA A 42 -6.61 -6.77 5.92
C ALA A 42 -7.52 -7.59 5.02
N TRP A 43 -8.14 -8.62 5.59
CA TRP A 43 -9.29 -9.27 4.97
C TRP A 43 -10.44 -8.28 4.80
N PRO A 44 -11.34 -8.49 3.82
CA PRO A 44 -12.59 -7.76 3.77
C PRO A 44 -13.24 -7.82 5.14
N LEU A 45 -13.41 -6.66 5.76
CA LEU A 45 -13.99 -6.49 7.09
C LEU A 45 -15.52 -6.68 7.04
N ALA A 46 -15.97 -7.74 6.37
CA ALA A 46 -17.34 -8.17 6.39
C ALA A 46 -17.74 -8.39 7.85
N GLU A 47 -18.87 -7.81 8.25
CA GLU A 47 -19.39 -7.88 9.63
C GLU A 47 -18.57 -7.13 10.70
N ALA A 48 -17.66 -6.24 10.31
CA ALA A 48 -16.97 -5.41 11.29
C ALA A 48 -17.96 -4.60 12.15
N SER A 49 -17.83 -4.74 13.46
CA SER A 49 -18.64 -4.00 14.43
C SER A 49 -18.48 -2.49 14.25
N VAL A 50 -19.49 -1.73 14.68
CA VAL A 50 -19.42 -0.26 14.69
C VAL A 50 -18.22 0.25 15.50
N SER A 51 -17.82 -0.48 16.55
CA SER A 51 -16.62 -0.14 17.34
C SER A 51 -15.35 -0.24 16.49
N ALA A 52 -15.17 -1.35 15.76
CA ALA A 52 -14.01 -1.55 14.89
C ALA A 52 -13.95 -0.51 13.77
N GLN A 53 -15.11 -0.16 13.17
CA GLN A 53 -15.20 0.90 12.17
C GLN A 53 -14.76 2.26 12.75
N ASN A 54 -15.18 2.57 13.98
CA ASN A 54 -14.80 3.81 14.67
C ASN A 54 -13.30 3.87 15.01
N GLU A 55 -12.68 2.74 15.35
CA GLU A 55 -11.23 2.65 15.58
C GLU A 55 -10.44 2.93 14.31
N ILE A 56 -10.82 2.32 13.19
CA ILE A 56 -10.20 2.59 11.88
C ILE A 56 -10.37 4.06 11.49
N ALA A 57 -11.58 4.60 11.67
CA ALA A 57 -11.84 6.01 11.37
C ALA A 57 -10.99 6.96 12.23
N LYS A 58 -10.78 6.65 13.52
CA LYS A 58 -9.88 7.43 14.38
C LYS A 58 -8.43 7.31 13.94
N PHE A 59 -7.99 6.11 13.57
CA PHE A 59 -6.64 5.87 13.07
C PHE A 59 -6.36 6.72 11.82
N LEU A 60 -7.27 6.72 10.84
CA LEU A 60 -7.15 7.50 9.60
C LEU A 60 -7.28 9.01 9.80
N LYS A 61 -7.98 9.46 10.86
CA LYS A 61 -8.12 10.88 11.20
C LYS A 61 -6.94 11.45 11.99
N SER A 62 -6.03 10.59 12.47
CA SER A 62 -4.88 11.04 13.23
C SER A 62 -3.87 11.71 12.32
N ASP A 63 -3.54 12.98 12.58
CA ASP A 63 -2.51 13.72 11.84
C ASP A 63 -1.12 13.06 11.92
N GLU A 64 -0.88 12.23 12.95
CA GLU A 64 0.36 11.44 13.07
C GLU A 64 0.40 10.26 12.09
N ASN A 65 -0.75 9.66 11.78
CA ASN A 65 -0.84 8.45 10.95
C ASN A 65 -1.14 8.79 9.48
N LEU A 66 -1.91 9.85 9.24
CA LEU A 66 -2.23 10.34 7.91
C LEU A 66 -2.12 11.87 7.89
N PRO A 67 -0.88 12.41 7.86
CA PRO A 67 -0.64 13.85 7.91
C PRO A 67 -1.34 14.61 6.78
N ALA A 68 -1.56 15.92 6.96
CA ALA A 68 -2.01 16.78 5.88
C ALA A 68 -1.12 16.62 4.63
N GLU A 69 -1.74 16.59 3.45
CA GLU A 69 -1.10 16.35 2.15
C GLU A 69 -0.58 14.92 1.90
N SER A 70 -0.78 13.99 2.83
CA SER A 70 -0.51 12.57 2.56
C SER A 70 -1.55 11.96 1.61
N SER A 71 -1.11 10.95 0.84
CA SER A 71 -1.96 10.23 -0.11
C SER A 71 -2.33 8.86 0.44
N LEU A 72 -3.63 8.55 0.50
CA LEU A 72 -4.12 7.21 0.81
C LEU A 72 -4.38 6.44 -0.49
N GLN A 73 -3.68 5.32 -0.67
CA GLN A 73 -3.94 4.39 -1.76
C GLN A 73 -4.59 3.13 -1.19
N VAL A 74 -5.69 2.68 -1.81
CA VAL A 74 -6.38 1.44 -1.44
C VAL A 74 -6.33 0.48 -2.62
N LEU A 75 -5.82 -0.72 -2.40
CA LEU A 75 -5.84 -1.81 -3.37
C LEU A 75 -6.78 -2.91 -2.85
N MET A 76 -7.82 -3.22 -3.61
CA MET A 76 -8.71 -4.34 -3.31
C MET A 76 -8.32 -5.54 -4.18
N LEU A 77 -7.93 -6.64 -3.55
CA LEU A 77 -7.60 -7.88 -4.23
C LEU A 77 -8.78 -8.85 -4.14
N GLY A 78 -9.42 -9.11 -5.28
CA GLY A 78 -10.41 -10.18 -5.44
C GLY A 78 -9.74 -11.44 -5.99
N SER A 79 -9.98 -12.58 -5.35
CA SER A 79 -9.51 -13.89 -5.83
C SER A 79 -10.68 -14.88 -5.80
N ASN A 80 -10.73 -15.80 -6.76
CA ASN A 80 -11.68 -16.92 -6.73
C ASN A 80 -11.18 -18.06 -5.83
N ASN A 81 -9.97 -17.95 -5.27
CA ASN A 81 -9.28 -18.96 -4.45
C ASN A 81 -9.31 -18.61 -2.94
N ILE A 82 -10.39 -17.99 -2.46
CA ILE A 82 -10.51 -17.48 -1.08
C ILE A 82 -10.40 -18.60 -0.01
N GLU A 83 -10.55 -19.87 -0.37
CA GLU A 83 -10.42 -21.01 0.56
C GLU A 83 -8.97 -21.34 0.99
N HIS A 84 -7.95 -20.69 0.43
CA HIS A 84 -6.55 -21.12 0.59
C HIS A 84 -5.55 -20.05 1.05
N PHE A 85 -5.99 -18.99 1.72
CA PHE A 85 -5.10 -18.01 2.33
C PHE A 85 -5.03 -18.11 3.85
#